data_AF-A0A2H9ZT16-F1
#
_entry.id   AF-A0A2H9ZT16-F1
#
_cell.length_a   1.000
_cell.length_b   1.000
_cell.length_c   1.000
_cell.angle_alpha   90.00
_cell.angle_beta   90.00
_cell.angle_gamma   90.00
#
_symmetry.space_group_name_H-M   'P 1'
#
loop_
_entity.id
_entity.type
_entity.pdbx_description
1 polymer ?
#
loop_
_entity_poly.entity_id
_entity_poly.type
_entity_poly.pdbx_seq_one_letter_code
_entity_poly.pdbx_strand_id
1 'polypeptide(L)' 'MNWVSRKIHLYNVTMGLYMLDWWERYLLNIIILVLLWFIFYNGSRMAAELYDGLDPLPSLRFLPL' A
#
# COMPACT_ATOMS: atom_id res chain seq x y z
N MET A 1 -5.58 21.20 18.82
CA MET A 1 -4.50 20.81 17.86
C MET A 1 -3.84 22.07 17.33
N ASN A 2 -2.67 22.45 17.85
CA ASN A 2 -1.98 23.67 17.43
C ASN A 2 -1.41 23.53 16.02
N TRP A 3 -1.69 24.50 15.16
CA TRP A 3 -1.17 24.60 13.80
C TRP A 3 0.36 24.56 13.74
N VAL A 4 1.02 25.13 14.75
CA VAL A 4 2.49 25.12 14.92
C VAL A 4 3.04 23.70 15.12
N SER A 5 2.37 22.86 15.92
CA SER A 5 2.78 21.47 16.15
C SER A 5 2.70 20.63 14.87
N ARG A 6 1.68 20.88 14.05
CA ARG A 6 1.53 20.24 12.73
C ARG A 6 2.65 20.64 11.77
N LYS A 7 3.04 21.92 11.78
CA LYS A 7 4.17 22.43 10.99
C LYS A 7 5.50 21.83 11.45
N ILE A 8 5.77 21.76 12.75
CA ILE A 8 6.98 21.16 13.30
C ILE A 8 7.09 19.67 12.91
N HIS A 9 6.00 18.91 13.01
CA HIS A 9 6.00 17.49 12.63
C HIS A 9 6.30 17.28 11.14
N LEU A 10 5.65 18.07 10.26
CA LEU A 10 5.93 18.05 8.82
C LEU A 10 7.39 18.42 8.53
N TYR A 11 7.94 19.45 9.17
CA TYR A 11 9.35 19.80 9.03
C TYR A 11 10.27 18.68 9.52
N ASN A 12 10.00 18.06 10.67
CA ASN A 12 10.83 16.97 11.18
C ASN A 12 10.77 15.72 10.30
N VAL A 13 9.62 15.41 9.71
CA VAL A 13 9.48 14.26 8.79
C VAL A 13 10.16 14.54 7.46
N THR A 14 9.94 15.73 6.86
CA THR A 14 10.49 16.07 5.55
C THR A 14 11.98 16.39 5.63
N MET A 15 12.41 17.21 6.59
CA MET A 15 13.83 17.52 6.81
C MET A 15 14.56 16.35 7.46
N GLY A 16 13.92 15.57 8.34
CA GLY A 16 14.53 14.38 8.94
C GLY A 16 14.93 13.36 7.88
N LEU A 17 14.03 13.02 6.94
CA LEU A 17 14.38 12.19 5.77
C LEU A 17 15.49 12.81 4.91
N TYR A 18 15.59 14.14 4.88
CA TYR A 18 16.63 14.90 4.18
C TYR A 18 17.90 15.11 5.00
N MET A 19 17.96 14.65 6.24
CA MET A 19 19.16 14.62 7.08
C MET A 19 19.79 13.22 7.12
N LEU A 20 19.03 12.17 6.79
CA LEU A 20 19.59 10.82 6.61
C LEU A 20 20.70 10.86 5.56
N ASP A 21 21.74 10.06 5.82
CA ASP A 21 22.85 9.85 4.91
C ASP A 21 22.32 9.37 3.55
N TRP A 22 23.04 9.70 2.48
CA TRP A 22 22.59 9.38 1.12
C TRP A 22 22.25 7.89 0.96
N TRP A 23 23.03 7.02 1.62
CA TRP A 23 22.80 5.57 1.67
C TRP A 23 21.51 5.16 2.39
N GLU A 24 21.21 5.78 3.53
CA GLU A 24 20.03 5.45 4.33
C GLU A 24 18.73 5.87 3.63
N ARG A 25 18.76 6.96 2.84
CA ARG A 25 17.62 7.34 1.99
C ARG A 25 17.31 6.28 0.95
N TYR A 26 18.33 5.66 0.35
CA TYR A 26 18.11 4.57 -0.60
C TYR A 26 17.50 3.35 0.10
N LEU A 27 18.02 2.98 1.28
CA LEU A 27 17.47 1.87 2.06
C LEU A 27 16.01 2.10 2.44
N LEU A 28 15.64 3.29 2.93
CA LEU A 28 14.26 3.61 3.28
C LEU A 28 13.33 3.57 2.06
N ASN A 29 13.76 4.09 0.90
CA ASN A 29 12.96 4.01 -0.34
C ASN A 29 12.76 2.56 -0.80
N ILE A 30 13.80 1.72 -0.73
CA ILE A 30 13.70 0.30 -1.08
C ILE A 30 12.74 -0.41 -0.13
N ILE A 31 12.83 -0.16 1.17
CA ILE A 31 11.93 -0.75 2.18
C ILE A 31 10.49 -0.35 1.92
N ILE A 32 10.22 0.94 1.64
CA ILE A 32 8.87 1.42 1.33
C ILE A 32 8.33 0.77 0.05
N LEU A 33 9.15 0.66 -1.01
CA LEU A 33 8.76 0.01 -2.25
C LEU A 33 8.45 -1.48 -2.06
N VAL A 34 9.27 -2.20 -1.29
CA VAL A 34 9.05 -3.62 -0.97
C VAL A 34 7.79 -3.79 -0.11
N LEU A 35 7.58 -2.91 0.88
CA LEU A 35 6.39 -2.94 1.72
C LEU A 35 5.12 -2.66 0.90
N LEU A 36 5.17 -1.66 0.03
CA LEU A 36 4.07 -1.31 -0.87
C LEU A 36 3.74 -2.47 -1.81
N TRP A 37 4.77 -3.08 -2.41
CA TRP A 37 4.62 -4.28 -3.24
C TRP A 37 3.97 -5.43 -2.46
N PHE A 38 4.40 -5.67 -1.22
CA PHE A 38 3.83 -6.70 -0.37
C PHE A 38 2.34 -6.43 -0.10
N ILE A 39 1.97 -5.19 0.23
CA ILE A 39 0.57 -4.81 0.46
C ILE A 39 -0.25 -4.99 -0.82
N PHE A 40 0.25 -4.55 -1.97
CA PHE A 40 -0.45 -4.73 -3.24
C PHE A 40 -0.61 -6.19 -3.62
N TYR A 41 0.41 -7.01 -3.44
CA TYR A 41 0.36 -8.43 -3.75
C TYR A 41 -0.67 -9.15 -2.87
N ASN A 42 -0.63 -8.93 -1.56
CA ASN A 42 -1.58 -9.53 -0.63
C ASN A 42 -3.01 -8.99 -0.83
N GLY A 43 -3.15 -7.69 -1.05
CA GLY A 43 -4.43 -7.05 -1.32
C GLY A 43 -5.06 -7.53 -2.62
N SER A 44 -4.26 -7.65 -3.69
CA SER A 44 -4.71 -8.17 -4.98
C SER A 44 -5.14 -9.62 -4.87
N ARG A 45 -4.39 -10.44 -4.11
CA ARG A 45 -4.77 -11.83 -3.83
C ARG A 45 -6.10 -11.91 -3.09
N MET A 46 -6.29 -11.12 -2.03
CA MET A 46 -7.54 -11.10 -1.29
C MET A 46 -8.72 -10.60 -2.14
N ALA A 47 -8.48 -9.61 -3.01
CA ALA A 47 -9.51 -9.13 -3.95
C ALA A 47 -9.86 -10.18 -5.01
N ALA A 48 -8.89 -10.94 -5.52
CA ALA A 48 -9.11 -12.03 -6.45
C ALA A 48 -9.92 -13.17 -5.81
N GLU A 49 -9.56 -13.57 -4.59
CA GLU A 49 -10.30 -14.59 -3.83
C GLU A 49 -11.75 -14.16 -3.54
N LEU A 50 -11.99 -12.86 -3.26
CA LEU A 50 -13.33 -12.32 -3.10
C LEU A 50 -14.11 -12.25 -4.42
N TYR A 51 -13.45 -11.91 -5.52
CA TYR A 51 -14.06 -11.85 -6.85
C TYR A 51 -14.49 -13.24 -7.32
N ASP A 52 -13.59 -14.23 -7.20
CA ASP A 52 -13.89 -15.63 -7.51
C ASP A 52 -15.03 -16.19 -6.65
N GLY A 53 -15.17 -15.72 -5.40
CA GLY A 53 -16.28 -16.07 -4.52
C GLY A 53 -17.60 -15.36 -4.83
N LEU A 54 -17.55 -14.22 -5.53
CA LEU A 54 -18.72 -13.43 -5.93
C LEU A 54 -19.24 -13.81 -7.33
N ASP A 55 -18.45 -14.52 -8.13
CA ASP A 55 -18.90 -15.14 -9.36
C ASP A 55 -20.00 -16.17 -9.01
N PRO A 56 -21.24 -15.98 -9.49
CA PRO A 56 -22.29 -16.96 -9.26
C PRO A 56 -21.88 -18.27 -9.93
N LEU A 57 -22.00 -19.36 -9.16
CA LEU A 57 -21.63 -20.74 -9.48
C LEU A 57 -21.62 -21.01 -11.00
N PRO A 58 -20.54 -21.59 -11.58
CA PRO A 58 -20.45 -21.85 -13.02
C PRO A 58 -21.59 -22.72 -13.57
N SER A 59 -22.37 -23.39 -12.71
CA SER A 59 -23.59 -24.13 -13.08
C SER A 59 -24.71 -23.26 -13.68
N LEU A 60 -24.76 -21.96 -13.38
CA LEU A 60 -25.77 -21.03 -13.91
C LEU A 60 -25.39 -20.46 -15.29
N ARG A 61 -24.14 -20.65 -15.74
CA ARG A 61 -23.62 -20.15 -17.02
C ARG A 61 -23.91 -21.09 -18.20
N PHE A 62 -24.42 -22.29 -17.95
CA PHE A 62 -24.70 -23.33 -18.95
C PHE A 62 -26.18 -23.75 -19.05
N LEU A 63 -27.10 -23.03 -18.41
CA LEU A 63 -28.54 -23.26 -18.60
C LEU A 63 -28.99 -22.55 -19.89
N PRO A 64 -29.42 -23.28 -20.94
CA PRO A 64 -30.05 -22.66 -22.09
C PRO A 64 -31.45 -22.19 -21.67
N LEU A 65 -31.76 -20.91 -21.94
CA LEU A 65 -33.13 -20.41 -21.96
C LEU A 65 -33.89 -21.00 -23.15
#